data_AF-A0A3M6TWK2-F1
#
_entry.id   AF-A0A3M6TWK2-F1
#
_cell.length_a   1.000
_cell.length_b   1.000
_cell.length_c   1.000
_cell.angle_alpha   90.00
_cell.angle_beta   90.00
_cell.angle_gamma   90.00
#
_symmetry.space_group_name_H-M   'P 1'
#
loop_
_entity.id
_entity.type
_entity.pdbx_description
1 polymer ?
#
loop_
_entity_poly.entity_id
_entity_poly.type
_entity_poly.pdbx_seq_one_letter_code
_entity_poly.pdbx_strand_id
1 'polypeptide(L)'
;MTTFTSFVILADSHLALFDQQRRKWKEEKSQLMKRVKELQENLDEVTQNGNEERDQLMEKLKELQENLDEVTKGGCEERDQLMERLKDLQEDLDEVTLDKEDAEQQVLNLRAESKVNEEHVKELKESLSTIQQTQDDHRPKESCEWVISRNEIFLTNEMLGEGAWGKVLLGRFRGCKIAVKQVHNLVLSSFSRSLFEREMKIASRCRHPHLLQFIGATNDEGPPLFVTELMETSLRALLDPQLQPLSDSEISIIASDVALALNYLHKTKPLPIIHRDLSSANVLLWRHGRQWRGKVSDYGTANYSK
;
A
#
# COMPACT_ATOMS: atom_id res chain seq x y z
N MET A 1 -31.68 9.44 5.90
CA MET A 1 -30.51 8.98 5.12
C MET A 1 -29.40 10.02 5.01
N THR A 2 -29.56 11.26 5.49
CA THR A 2 -28.57 12.34 5.38
C THR A 2 -27.58 12.44 6.55
N THR A 3 -27.80 11.73 7.66
CA THR A 3 -26.92 11.78 8.84
C THR A 3 -25.76 10.80 8.80
N PHE A 4 -25.88 9.71 8.03
CA PHE A 4 -24.88 8.63 7.97
C PHE A 4 -23.72 8.95 7.02
N THR A 5 -24.00 9.63 5.90
CA THR A 5 -22.99 10.10 4.95
C THR A 5 -22.13 11.22 5.54
N SER A 6 -22.70 12.10 6.36
CA SER A 6 -21.94 13.17 7.03
C SER A 6 -20.91 12.62 8.03
N PHE A 7 -21.20 11.52 8.73
CA PHE A 7 -20.30 10.97 9.75
C PHE A 7 -19.10 10.23 9.14
N VAL A 8 -19.31 9.49 8.04
CA VAL A 8 -18.24 8.77 7.32
C VAL A 8 -17.30 9.74 6.59
N ILE A 9 -17.84 10.79 5.97
CA ILE A 9 -17.02 11.82 5.31
C ILE A 9 -16.18 12.58 6.34
N LEU A 10 -16.73 12.87 7.53
CA LEU A 10 -15.97 13.47 8.62
C LEU A 10 -14.82 12.55 9.09
N ALA A 11 -15.07 11.26 9.29
CA ALA A 11 -14.02 10.31 9.74
C ALA A 11 -12.90 10.12 8.70
N ASP A 12 -13.22 9.98 7.41
CA ASP A 12 -12.22 9.86 6.34
C ASP A 12 -11.42 11.17 6.17
N SER A 13 -12.08 12.33 6.35
CA SER A 13 -11.39 13.62 6.33
C SER A 13 -10.44 13.78 7.52
N HIS A 14 -10.82 13.30 8.71
CA HIS A 14 -9.95 13.28 9.88
C HIS A 14 -8.76 12.35 9.69
N LEU A 15 -8.94 11.15 9.13
CA LEU A 15 -7.85 10.22 8.82
C LEU A 15 -6.88 10.79 7.79
N ALA A 16 -7.38 11.40 6.72
CA ALA A 16 -6.54 12.05 5.72
C ALA A 16 -5.72 13.21 6.33
N LEU A 17 -6.32 13.97 7.24
CA LEU A 17 -5.68 15.07 7.95
C LEU A 17 -4.63 14.56 8.95
N PHE A 18 -4.91 13.47 9.68
CA PHE A 18 -3.95 12.79 10.55
C PHE A 18 -2.77 12.18 9.76
N ASP A 19 -3.03 11.55 8.62
CA ASP A 19 -1.98 10.99 7.76
C ASP A 19 -1.12 12.09 7.14
N GLN A 20 -1.73 13.23 6.77
CA GLN A 20 -1.02 14.40 6.29
C GLN A 20 -0.11 14.97 7.39
N GLN A 21 -0.63 15.13 8.62
CA GLN A 21 0.16 15.56 9.77
C GLN A 21 1.31 14.60 10.07
N ARG A 22 1.05 13.29 10.08
CA ARG A 22 2.08 12.26 10.28
C ARG A 22 3.17 12.30 9.22
N ARG A 23 2.82 12.51 7.94
CA ARG A 23 3.82 12.64 6.85
C ARG A 23 4.68 13.88 7.05
N LYS A 24 4.06 15.01 7.38
CA LYS A 24 4.78 16.26 7.66
C LYS A 24 5.77 16.10 8.82
N TRP A 25 5.32 15.52 9.92
CA TRP A 25 6.16 15.25 11.10
C TRP A 25 7.26 14.22 10.85
N LYS A 26 7.02 13.21 10.00
CA LYS A 26 8.08 12.27 9.58
C LYS A 26 9.18 12.96 8.78
N GLU A 27 8.80 13.87 7.90
CA GLU A 27 9.76 14.66 7.12
C GLU A 27 10.58 15.59 8.03
N GLU A 28 9.90 16.31 8.93
CA GLU A 28 10.55 17.16 9.95
C GLU A 28 11.51 16.34 10.84
N LYS A 29 11.11 15.15 11.31
CA LYS A 29 11.99 14.23 12.05
C LYS A 29 13.20 13.79 11.22
N SER A 30 12.99 13.44 9.96
CA SER A 30 14.08 13.01 9.06
C SER A 30 15.12 14.11 8.89
N GLN A 31 14.66 15.35 8.72
CA GLN A 31 15.51 16.54 8.64
C GLN A 31 16.26 16.79 9.96
N LEU A 32 15.57 16.69 11.10
CA LEU A 32 16.18 16.88 12.42
C LEU A 32 17.25 15.80 12.72
N MET A 33 16.96 14.54 12.40
CA MET A 33 17.92 13.43 12.53
C MET A 33 19.16 13.63 11.67
N LYS A 34 18.99 14.11 10.44
CA LYS A 34 20.11 14.44 9.56
C LYS A 34 20.95 15.56 10.16
N ARG A 35 20.30 16.61 10.69
CA ARG A 35 20.99 17.75 11.32
C ARG A 35 21.71 17.38 12.61
N VAL A 36 21.12 16.50 13.44
CA VAL A 36 21.80 15.93 14.62
C VAL A 36 23.04 15.15 14.21
N LYS A 37 22.95 14.36 13.13
CA LYS A 37 24.10 13.60 12.61
C LYS A 37 25.20 14.53 12.11
N GLU A 38 24.86 15.53 11.30
CA GLU A 38 25.81 16.53 10.80
C GLU A 38 26.47 17.30 11.94
N LEU A 39 25.70 17.73 12.95
CA LEU A 39 26.25 18.41 14.12
C LEU A 39 27.11 17.50 14.99
N GLN A 40 26.79 16.19 15.06
CA GLN A 40 27.64 15.25 15.76
C GLN A 40 28.99 15.10 15.07
N GLU A 41 29.00 14.96 13.75
CA GLU A 41 30.23 14.87 12.96
C GLU A 41 31.07 16.15 13.10
N ASN A 42 30.42 17.31 13.04
CA ASN A 42 31.08 18.60 13.28
C ASN A 42 31.59 18.72 14.73
N LEU A 43 30.83 18.27 15.73
CA LEU A 43 31.25 18.28 17.13
C LEU A 43 32.46 17.37 17.33
N ASP A 44 32.47 16.18 16.73
CA ASP A 44 33.59 15.26 16.82
C ASP A 44 34.85 15.88 16.19
N GLU A 45 34.71 16.58 15.05
CA GLU A 45 35.79 17.32 14.39
C GLU A 45 36.30 18.51 15.24
N VAL A 46 35.39 19.36 15.74
CA VAL A 46 35.73 20.50 16.61
C VAL A 46 36.35 20.01 17.92
N THR A 47 35.85 18.92 18.49
CA THR A 47 36.40 18.32 19.71
C THR A 47 37.80 17.78 19.46
N GLN A 48 38.03 17.14 18.31
CA GLN A 48 39.36 16.64 17.96
C GLN A 48 40.34 17.79 17.77
N ASN A 49 39.99 18.78 16.94
CA ASN A 49 40.84 19.94 16.67
C ASN A 49 41.08 20.77 17.94
N GLY A 50 40.04 21.00 18.74
CA GLY A 50 40.14 21.74 19.99
C GLY A 50 40.95 21.00 21.06
N ASN A 51 40.87 19.66 21.14
CA ASN A 51 41.73 18.89 22.02
C ASN A 51 43.21 18.97 21.55
N GLU A 52 43.47 18.90 20.24
CA GLU A 52 44.81 19.05 19.69
C GLU A 52 45.40 20.44 19.97
N GLU A 53 44.61 21.50 19.80
CA GLU A 53 45.00 22.88 20.11
C GLU A 53 45.23 23.08 21.61
N ARG A 54 44.32 22.57 22.45
CA ARG A 54 44.45 22.57 23.91
C ARG A 54 45.72 21.85 24.38
N ASP A 55 46.03 20.69 23.81
CA ASP A 55 47.21 19.91 24.17
C ASP A 55 48.50 20.65 23.74
N GLN A 56 48.50 21.34 22.59
CA GLN A 56 49.60 22.22 22.17
C GLN A 56 49.77 23.43 23.10
N LEU A 57 48.67 24.06 23.53
CA LEU A 57 48.70 25.17 24.47
C LEU A 57 49.22 24.72 25.84
N MET A 58 48.80 23.54 26.33
CA MET A 58 49.32 22.96 27.57
C MET A 58 50.82 22.69 27.52
N GLU A 59 51.35 22.17 26.41
CA GLU A 59 52.79 21.95 26.27
C GLU A 59 53.57 23.28 26.25
N LYS A 60 53.06 24.30 25.53
CA LYS A 60 53.66 25.65 25.53
C LYS A 60 53.63 26.30 26.91
N LEU A 61 52.51 26.16 27.65
CA LEU A 61 52.39 26.66 29.02
C LEU A 61 53.42 26.00 29.93
N LYS A 62 53.61 24.68 29.80
CA LYS A 62 54.58 23.92 30.58
C LYS A 62 56.03 24.34 30.26
N GLU A 63 56.38 24.47 28.98
CA GLU A 63 57.71 24.96 28.57
C GLU A 63 57.98 26.38 29.10
N LEU A 64 56.99 27.28 29.04
CA LEU A 64 57.13 28.65 29.55
C LEU A 64 57.23 28.70 31.08
N GLN A 65 56.52 27.82 31.79
CA GLN A 65 56.65 27.68 33.24
C GLN A 65 58.05 27.18 33.64
N GLU A 66 58.57 26.16 32.95
CA GLU A 66 59.93 25.66 33.16
C GLU A 66 60.99 26.74 32.86
N ASN A 67 60.83 27.50 31.77
CA ASN A 67 61.70 28.62 31.44
C ASN A 67 61.63 29.75 32.49
N LEU A 68 60.45 30.04 33.04
CA LEU A 68 60.27 31.04 34.09
C LEU A 68 61.01 30.63 35.39
N ASP A 69 60.95 29.35 35.75
CA ASP A 69 61.68 28.77 36.89
C ASP A 69 63.21 28.83 36.70
N GLU A 70 63.70 28.75 35.46
CA GLU A 70 65.12 28.96 35.13
C GLU A 70 65.53 30.44 35.19
N VAL A 71 64.69 31.36 34.69
CA VAL A 71 64.93 32.82 34.62
C VAL A 71 64.85 33.49 36.00
N THR A 72 64.29 32.84 37.04
CA THR A 72 64.36 33.32 38.43
C THR A 72 65.79 33.54 38.99
N LYS A 73 66.83 33.20 38.23
CA LYS A 73 68.25 33.51 38.53
C LYS A 73 68.81 34.77 37.83
N GLY A 74 68.06 35.50 37.01
CA GLY A 74 68.54 36.75 36.40
C GLY A 74 67.47 37.62 35.70
N GLY A 75 67.40 38.91 36.09
CA GLY A 75 66.71 39.98 35.34
C GLY A 75 65.20 40.13 35.57
N CYS A 76 64.69 41.38 35.53
CA CYS A 76 63.26 41.71 35.72
C CYS A 76 62.47 41.72 34.40
N GLU A 77 63.05 42.19 33.29
CA GLU A 77 62.33 42.46 32.04
C GLU A 77 61.91 41.20 31.27
N GLU A 78 62.78 40.18 31.20
CA GLU A 78 62.50 38.92 30.51
C GLU A 78 61.41 38.10 31.23
N ARG A 79 61.43 38.14 32.57
CA ARG A 79 60.41 37.53 33.42
C ARG A 79 59.03 38.18 33.21
N ASP A 80 58.98 39.51 33.11
CA ASP A 80 57.73 40.23 32.92
C ASP A 80 57.13 39.96 31.52
N GLN A 81 57.97 39.78 30.48
CA GLN A 81 57.52 39.34 29.15
C GLN A 81 56.99 37.90 29.12
N LEU A 82 57.60 36.99 29.89
CA LEU A 82 57.13 35.61 30.02
C LEU A 82 55.81 35.53 30.78
N MET A 83 55.62 36.35 31.81
CA MET A 83 54.35 36.42 32.54
C MET A 83 53.19 36.90 31.66
N GLU A 84 53.40 37.89 30.80
CA GLU A 84 52.35 38.36 29.87
C GLU A 84 51.95 37.25 28.89
N ARG A 85 52.93 36.54 28.30
CA ARG A 85 52.64 35.41 27.41
C ARG A 85 51.92 34.24 28.08
N LEU A 86 52.26 33.95 29.34
CA LEU A 86 51.54 32.93 30.13
C LEU A 86 50.08 33.33 30.30
N LYS A 87 49.82 34.60 30.58
CA LYS A 87 48.47 35.12 30.74
C LYS A 87 47.66 35.00 29.45
N ASP A 88 48.22 35.43 28.31
CA ASP A 88 47.57 35.33 27.00
C ASP A 88 47.20 33.88 26.65
N LEU A 89 48.14 32.94 26.80
CA LEU A 89 47.89 31.51 26.52
C LEU A 89 46.84 30.88 27.45
N GLN A 90 46.70 31.41 28.66
CA GLN A 90 45.71 30.94 29.62
C GLN A 90 44.31 31.46 29.28
N GLU A 91 44.21 32.68 28.77
CA GLU A 91 42.96 33.24 28.22
C GLU A 91 42.52 32.46 26.96
N ASP A 92 43.43 32.15 26.03
CA ASP A 92 43.14 31.33 24.84
C ASP A 92 42.66 29.91 25.23
N LEU A 93 43.27 29.31 26.25
CA LEU A 93 42.88 27.98 26.75
C LEU A 93 41.46 27.99 27.32
N ASP A 94 41.12 29.02 28.09
CA ASP A 94 39.79 29.18 28.67
C ASP A 94 38.74 29.37 27.56
N GLU A 95 39.02 30.15 26.51
CA GLU A 95 38.12 30.34 25.36
C GLU A 95 37.82 29.01 24.64
N VAL A 96 38.85 28.22 24.31
CA VAL A 96 38.69 26.90 23.66
C VAL A 96 37.87 25.94 24.52
N THR A 97 38.03 25.99 25.85
CA THR A 97 37.23 25.14 26.75
C THR A 97 35.76 25.54 26.77
N LEU A 98 35.47 26.84 26.73
CA LEU A 98 34.09 27.36 26.75
C LEU A 98 33.33 27.00 25.47
N ASP A 99 33.96 27.16 24.30
CA ASP A 99 33.36 26.85 23.00
C ASP A 99 33.01 25.36 22.87
N LYS A 100 33.86 24.49 23.43
CA LYS A 100 33.61 23.06 23.48
C LYS A 100 32.37 22.74 24.31
N GLU A 101 32.23 23.34 25.49
CA GLU A 101 31.08 23.13 26.37
C GLU A 101 29.76 23.59 25.70
N ASP A 102 29.76 24.72 24.99
CA ASP A 102 28.56 25.21 24.29
C ASP A 102 28.13 24.27 23.15
N ALA A 103 29.09 23.79 22.36
CA ALA A 103 28.82 22.86 21.27
C ALA A 103 28.28 21.50 21.78
N GLU A 104 28.85 20.97 22.87
CA GLU A 104 28.36 19.76 23.54
C GLU A 104 26.92 19.94 24.04
N GLN A 105 26.62 21.09 24.65
CA GLN A 105 25.28 21.41 25.16
C GLN A 105 24.25 21.54 24.02
N GLN A 106 24.62 22.14 22.89
CA GLN A 106 23.74 22.25 21.72
C GLN A 106 23.36 20.89 21.15
N VAL A 107 24.32 19.95 21.06
CA VAL A 107 24.06 18.58 20.61
C VAL A 107 23.14 17.84 21.57
N LEU A 108 23.33 18.02 22.89
CA LEU A 108 22.50 17.38 23.90
C LEU A 108 21.03 17.82 23.81
N ASN A 109 20.79 19.11 23.59
CA ASN A 109 19.44 19.67 23.42
C ASN A 109 18.73 19.09 22.19
N LEU A 110 19.39 19.06 21.03
CA LEU A 110 18.79 18.54 19.79
C LEU A 110 18.53 17.02 19.85
N ARG A 111 19.37 16.26 20.56
CA ARG A 111 19.13 14.83 20.83
C ARG A 111 17.88 14.62 21.67
N ALA A 112 17.64 15.47 22.67
CA ALA A 112 16.43 15.41 23.48
C ALA A 112 15.17 15.69 22.65
N GLU A 113 15.18 16.72 21.80
CA GLU A 113 14.09 17.04 20.88
C GLU A 113 13.80 15.90 19.90
N SER A 114 14.85 15.27 19.34
CA SER A 114 14.71 14.13 18.44
C SER A 114 13.98 12.97 19.11
N LYS A 115 14.31 12.67 20.37
CA LYS A 115 13.71 11.58 21.16
C LYS A 115 12.21 11.80 21.38
N VAL A 116 11.81 13.01 21.76
CA VAL A 116 10.40 13.39 21.93
C VAL A 116 9.62 13.20 20.62
N ASN A 117 10.23 13.56 19.48
CA ASN A 117 9.59 13.36 18.18
C ASN A 117 9.45 11.87 17.79
N GLU A 118 10.33 10.99 18.26
CA GLU A 118 10.19 9.55 18.05
C GLU A 118 8.96 8.98 18.77
N GLU A 119 8.76 9.40 20.02
CA GLU A 119 7.65 8.96 20.86
C GLU A 119 6.31 9.41 20.28
N HIS A 120 6.19 10.67 19.84
CA HIS A 120 4.98 11.16 19.16
C HIS A 120 4.67 10.38 17.87
N VAL A 121 5.67 10.03 17.07
CA VAL A 121 5.46 9.21 15.86
C VAL A 121 4.97 7.81 16.21
N LYS A 122 5.44 7.24 17.33
CA LYS A 122 4.97 5.95 17.82
C LYS A 122 3.51 6.03 18.28
N GLU A 123 3.16 7.03 19.06
CA GLU A 123 1.78 7.27 19.52
C GLU A 123 0.81 7.51 18.35
N LEU A 124 1.19 8.30 17.35
CA LEU A 124 0.41 8.50 16.14
C LEU A 124 0.24 7.21 15.33
N LYS A 125 1.25 6.33 15.29
CA LYS A 125 1.13 5.01 14.64
C LYS A 125 0.16 4.11 15.37
N GLU A 126 0.22 4.08 16.70
CA GLU A 126 -0.69 3.29 17.54
C GLU A 126 -2.13 3.80 17.46
N SER A 127 -2.31 5.13 17.44
CA SER A 127 -3.60 5.77 17.20
C SER A 127 -4.14 5.45 15.81
N LEU A 128 -3.29 5.49 14.77
CA LEU A 128 -3.67 5.12 13.41
C LEU A 128 -4.06 3.63 13.31
N SER A 129 -3.32 2.71 13.93
CA SER A 129 -3.69 1.29 13.94
C SER A 129 -5.01 1.04 14.67
N THR A 130 -5.25 1.77 15.76
CA THR A 130 -6.51 1.68 16.52
C THR A 130 -7.67 2.20 15.67
N ILE A 131 -7.51 3.36 15.03
CA ILE A 131 -8.54 3.91 14.14
C ILE A 131 -8.77 2.97 12.96
N GLN A 132 -7.73 2.41 12.33
CA GLN A 132 -7.85 1.44 11.24
C GLN A 132 -8.58 0.16 11.66
N GLN A 133 -8.28 -0.39 12.85
CA GLN A 133 -9.01 -1.54 13.41
C GLN A 133 -10.47 -1.19 13.69
N THR A 134 -10.75 -0.04 14.29
CA THR A 134 -12.13 0.42 14.47
C THR A 134 -12.83 0.73 13.16
N GLN A 135 -12.11 1.13 12.10
CA GLN A 135 -12.64 1.31 10.75
C GLN A 135 -12.95 -0.02 10.07
N ASP A 136 -12.15 -1.07 10.30
CA ASP A 136 -12.48 -2.42 9.80
C ASP A 136 -13.66 -3.03 10.56
N ASP A 137 -13.78 -2.77 11.86
CA ASP A 137 -14.90 -3.23 12.70
C ASP A 137 -16.18 -2.39 12.53
N HIS A 138 -16.09 -1.10 12.16
CA HIS A 138 -17.22 -0.16 12.00
C HIS A 138 -17.42 0.33 10.57
N ARG A 139 -16.67 -0.17 9.57
CA ARG A 139 -17.22 -0.21 8.22
C ARG A 139 -18.51 -1.01 8.39
N PRO A 140 -19.69 -0.48 8.04
CA PRO A 140 -20.80 -1.39 7.84
C PRO A 140 -20.21 -2.42 6.89
N LYS A 141 -20.19 -3.71 7.32
CA LYS A 141 -20.03 -4.84 6.42
C LYS A 141 -20.91 -4.42 5.25
N GLU A 142 -20.32 -3.95 4.14
CA GLU A 142 -21.09 -3.71 2.93
C GLU A 142 -21.72 -5.08 2.77
N SER A 143 -23.00 -5.20 3.09
CA SER A 143 -23.74 -6.44 2.98
C SER A 143 -23.39 -6.86 1.58
N CYS A 144 -22.56 -7.89 1.44
CA CYS A 144 -21.97 -8.20 0.16
C CYS A 144 -23.18 -8.56 -0.68
N GLU A 145 -23.68 -7.62 -1.48
CA GLU A 145 -25.00 -7.75 -2.11
C GLU A 145 -25.01 -8.95 -3.07
N TRP A 146 -23.81 -9.37 -3.47
CA TRP A 146 -23.52 -10.56 -4.24
C TRP A 146 -23.53 -11.87 -3.44
N VAL A 147 -23.46 -11.84 -2.11
CA VAL A 147 -23.46 -13.05 -1.28
C VAL A 147 -24.86 -13.63 -1.26
N ILE A 148 -24.96 -14.88 -1.71
CA ILE A 148 -26.18 -15.67 -1.68
C ILE A 148 -26.00 -16.87 -0.76
N SER A 149 -27.07 -17.28 -0.09
CA SER A 149 -27.04 -18.45 0.78
C SER A 149 -26.92 -19.72 -0.05
N ARG A 150 -25.98 -20.60 0.31
CA ARG A 150 -25.81 -21.91 -0.34
C ARG A 150 -27.10 -22.74 -0.34
N ASN A 151 -27.92 -22.59 0.70
CA ASN A 151 -29.18 -23.32 0.84
C ASN A 151 -30.24 -22.91 -0.20
N GLU A 152 -30.07 -21.76 -0.87
CA GLU A 152 -30.93 -21.31 -1.96
C GLU A 152 -30.49 -21.85 -3.33
N ILE A 153 -29.31 -22.48 -3.41
CA ILE A 153 -28.71 -23.01 -4.64
C ILE A 153 -28.91 -24.53 -4.69
N PHE A 154 -29.70 -24.99 -5.64
CA PHE A 154 -29.91 -26.41 -5.90
C PHE A 154 -29.04 -26.84 -7.09
N LEU A 155 -28.01 -27.64 -6.84
CA LEU A 155 -27.16 -28.21 -7.88
C LEU A 155 -27.79 -29.46 -8.47
N THR A 156 -27.69 -29.60 -9.79
CA THR A 156 -28.01 -30.86 -10.48
C THR A 156 -26.72 -31.66 -10.72
N ASN A 157 -26.87 -32.91 -11.18
CA ASN A 157 -25.73 -33.75 -11.58
C ASN A 157 -25.26 -33.47 -13.02
N GLU A 158 -25.89 -32.54 -13.73
CA GLU A 158 -25.53 -32.20 -15.10
C GLU A 158 -24.31 -31.26 -15.12
N MET A 159 -23.22 -31.73 -15.70
CA MET A 159 -22.00 -30.96 -15.88
C MET A 159 -22.04 -30.21 -17.21
N LEU A 160 -21.86 -28.90 -17.14
CA LEU A 160 -21.81 -28.00 -18.29
C LEU A 160 -20.37 -27.82 -18.81
N GLY A 161 -19.38 -28.01 -17.94
CA GLY A 161 -17.97 -27.97 -18.32
C GLY A 161 -17.04 -28.20 -17.13
N GLU A 162 -15.77 -28.46 -17.43
CA GLU A 162 -14.71 -28.62 -16.44
C GLU A 162 -13.47 -27.85 -16.94
N GLY A 163 -12.82 -27.14 -16.03
CA GLY A 163 -11.61 -26.38 -16.31
C GLY A 163 -10.66 -26.41 -15.13
N ALA A 164 -9.50 -25.76 -15.29
CA ALA A 164 -8.43 -25.78 -14.28
C ALA A 164 -8.87 -25.25 -12.89
N TRP A 165 -9.87 -24.36 -12.85
CA TRP A 165 -10.34 -23.74 -11.62
C TRP A 165 -11.55 -24.43 -10.98
N GLY A 166 -12.12 -25.45 -11.62
CA GLY A 166 -13.33 -26.09 -11.12
C GLY A 166 -14.22 -26.67 -12.20
N LYS A 167 -15.34 -27.22 -11.75
CA LYS A 167 -16.42 -27.71 -12.61
C LYS A 167 -17.59 -26.74 -12.61
N VAL A 168 -18.27 -26.65 -13.75
CA VAL A 168 -19.49 -25.88 -13.94
C VAL A 168 -20.66 -26.85 -14.03
N LEU A 169 -21.63 -26.68 -13.13
CA LEU A 169 -22.81 -27.52 -13.02
C LEU A 169 -24.07 -26.70 -13.35
N LEU A 170 -25.07 -27.35 -13.93
CA LEU A 170 -26.41 -26.78 -14.01
C LEU A 170 -27.03 -26.74 -12.61
N GLY A 171 -27.66 -25.63 -12.25
CA GLY A 171 -28.37 -25.48 -11.00
C GLY A 171 -29.67 -24.71 -11.11
N ARG A 172 -30.32 -24.51 -9.96
CA ARG A 172 -31.47 -23.62 -9.80
C ARG A 172 -31.26 -22.68 -8.60
N PHE A 173 -31.64 -21.43 -8.79
CA PHE A 173 -31.69 -20.42 -7.74
C PHE A 173 -33.00 -19.64 -7.87
N ARG A 174 -33.81 -19.63 -6.81
CA ARG A 174 -35.14 -18.97 -6.76
C ARG A 174 -36.03 -19.29 -7.98
N GLY A 175 -36.02 -20.55 -8.41
CA GLY A 175 -36.81 -21.06 -9.54
C GLY A 175 -36.15 -20.91 -10.93
N CYS A 176 -35.14 -20.07 -11.07
CA CYS A 176 -34.43 -19.83 -12.34
C CYS A 176 -33.30 -20.86 -12.55
N LYS A 177 -33.11 -21.31 -13.80
CA LYS A 177 -31.93 -22.11 -14.18
C LYS A 177 -30.69 -21.23 -14.19
N ILE A 178 -29.59 -21.75 -13.66
CA ILE A 178 -28.31 -21.04 -13.49
C ILE A 178 -27.14 -21.94 -13.84
N ALA A 179 -26.00 -21.35 -14.17
CA ALA A 179 -24.72 -22.04 -14.20
C ALA A 179 -23.98 -21.79 -12.88
N VAL A 180 -23.45 -22.85 -12.27
CA VAL A 180 -22.73 -22.78 -11.00
C VAL A 180 -21.33 -23.34 -11.16
N LYS A 181 -20.33 -22.46 -11.10
CA LYS A 181 -18.92 -22.85 -11.07
C LYS A 181 -18.52 -23.15 -9.63
N GLN A 182 -18.23 -24.41 -9.35
CA GLN A 182 -17.72 -24.88 -8.07
C GLN A 182 -16.18 -24.88 -8.12
N VAL A 183 -15.56 -23.97 -7.37
CA VAL A 183 -14.10 -23.81 -7.33
C VAL A 183 -13.46 -24.90 -6.47
N HIS A 184 -12.32 -25.45 -6.89
CA HIS A 184 -11.63 -26.50 -6.13
C HIS A 184 -11.08 -25.99 -4.78
N ASN A 185 -11.21 -26.81 -3.73
CA ASN A 185 -10.78 -26.50 -2.36
C ASN A 185 -9.26 -26.22 -2.19
N LEU A 186 -8.42 -26.63 -3.14
CA LEU A 186 -6.97 -26.44 -3.07
C LEU A 186 -6.53 -24.97 -3.22
N VAL A 187 -7.45 -24.07 -3.57
CA VAL A 187 -7.21 -22.62 -3.71
C VAL A 187 -7.63 -21.87 -2.43
N LEU A 188 -7.72 -22.52 -1.26
CA LEU A 188 -8.24 -21.91 -0.02
C LEU A 188 -7.15 -21.40 0.94
N SER A 189 -6.16 -20.66 0.43
CA SER A 189 -5.34 -19.79 1.30
C SER A 189 -6.10 -18.49 1.62
N SER A 190 -5.81 -17.85 2.76
CA SER A 190 -6.38 -16.53 3.10
C SER A 190 -6.16 -15.48 2.00
N PHE A 191 -5.00 -15.55 1.33
CA PHE A 191 -4.67 -14.74 0.15
C PHE A 191 -5.58 -15.02 -1.06
N SER A 192 -5.97 -16.27 -1.26
CA SER A 192 -6.85 -16.63 -2.38
C SER A 192 -8.31 -16.24 -2.12
N ARG A 193 -8.76 -16.25 -0.87
CA ARG A 193 -10.10 -15.77 -0.48
C ARG A 193 -10.25 -14.27 -0.73
N SER A 194 -9.23 -13.47 -0.43
CA SER A 194 -9.26 -12.02 -0.71
C SER A 194 -9.24 -11.70 -2.21
N LEU A 195 -8.52 -12.51 -3.02
CA LEU A 195 -8.59 -12.41 -4.48
C LEU A 195 -9.99 -12.75 -4.99
N PHE A 196 -10.60 -13.84 -4.51
CA PHE A 196 -11.96 -14.23 -4.86
C PHE A 196 -12.97 -13.12 -4.54
N GLU A 197 -12.96 -12.60 -3.31
CA GLU A 197 -13.87 -11.51 -2.90
C GLU A 197 -13.69 -10.25 -3.77
N ARG A 198 -12.44 -9.91 -4.14
CA ARG A 198 -12.16 -8.81 -5.06
C ARG A 198 -12.78 -9.06 -6.43
N GLU A 199 -12.66 -10.26 -6.97
CA GLU A 199 -13.26 -10.63 -8.26
C GLU A 199 -14.79 -10.59 -8.19
N MET A 200 -15.40 -11.09 -7.11
CA MET A 200 -16.85 -11.03 -6.91
C MET A 200 -17.36 -9.59 -6.83
N LYS A 201 -16.59 -8.71 -6.17
CA LYS A 201 -16.91 -7.29 -6.08
C LYS A 201 -16.90 -6.62 -7.45
N ILE A 202 -15.94 -6.96 -8.32
CA ILE A 202 -15.92 -6.47 -9.70
C ILE A 202 -17.13 -7.02 -10.47
N ALA A 203 -17.33 -8.33 -10.46
CA ALA A 203 -18.43 -8.98 -11.16
C ALA A 203 -19.80 -8.45 -10.75
N SER A 204 -20.00 -8.14 -9.47
CA SER A 204 -21.25 -7.58 -8.92
C SER A 204 -21.65 -6.25 -9.54
N ARG A 205 -20.66 -5.44 -9.96
CA ARG A 205 -20.84 -4.09 -10.49
C ARG A 205 -20.97 -4.05 -12.01
N CYS A 206 -20.54 -5.10 -12.70
CA CYS A 206 -20.63 -5.20 -14.16
C CYS A 206 -22.04 -5.61 -14.58
N ARG A 207 -22.76 -4.70 -15.24
CA ARG A 207 -24.10 -4.94 -15.79
C ARG A 207 -24.15 -4.45 -17.24
N HIS A 208 -24.14 -5.38 -18.18
CA HIS A 208 -24.16 -5.08 -19.61
C HIS A 208 -24.76 -6.26 -20.39
N PRO A 209 -25.59 -6.04 -21.43
CA PRO A 209 -26.24 -7.12 -22.18
C PRO A 209 -25.28 -8.08 -22.90
N HIS A 210 -24.02 -7.67 -23.13
CA HIS A 210 -22.98 -8.51 -23.75
C HIS A 210 -21.90 -8.98 -22.77
N LEU A 211 -22.12 -8.81 -21.47
CA LEU A 211 -21.32 -9.46 -20.43
C LEU A 211 -22.15 -10.57 -19.79
N LEU A 212 -21.49 -11.68 -19.45
CA LEU A 212 -22.14 -12.77 -18.73
C LEU A 212 -22.65 -12.23 -17.38
N GLN A 213 -23.93 -12.41 -17.11
CA GLN A 213 -24.57 -11.86 -15.94
C GLN A 213 -24.20 -12.67 -14.70
N PHE A 214 -23.36 -12.08 -13.86
CA PHE A 214 -23.15 -12.54 -12.50
C PHE A 214 -24.41 -12.34 -11.66
N ILE A 215 -24.78 -13.37 -10.90
CA ILE A 215 -25.96 -13.39 -10.02
C ILE A 215 -25.50 -13.26 -8.57
N GLY A 216 -24.51 -14.05 -8.17
CA GLY A 216 -24.00 -14.06 -6.80
C GLY A 216 -22.98 -15.16 -6.56
N ALA A 217 -22.45 -15.19 -5.34
CA ALA A 217 -21.53 -16.23 -4.89
C ALA A 217 -21.74 -16.60 -3.43
N THR A 218 -21.26 -17.77 -3.02
CA THR A 218 -21.25 -18.18 -1.61
C THR A 218 -19.98 -17.67 -0.92
N ASN A 219 -20.09 -17.33 0.36
CA ASN A 219 -18.95 -16.97 1.21
C ASN A 219 -19.00 -17.71 2.56
N ASP A 220 -19.40 -18.98 2.52
CA ASP A 220 -19.38 -19.89 3.66
C ASP A 220 -18.09 -20.73 3.69
N GLU A 221 -17.99 -21.65 4.64
CA GLU A 221 -16.81 -22.54 4.79
C GLU A 221 -16.76 -23.69 3.77
N GLY A 222 -17.74 -23.78 2.87
CA GLY A 222 -17.77 -24.78 1.81
C GLY A 222 -16.97 -24.35 0.57
N PRO A 223 -16.87 -25.25 -0.45
CA PRO A 223 -16.24 -24.91 -1.72
C PRO A 223 -16.94 -23.70 -2.37
N PRO A 224 -16.21 -22.63 -2.76
CA PRO A 224 -16.83 -21.44 -3.31
C PRO A 224 -17.68 -21.76 -4.55
N LEU A 225 -18.91 -21.29 -4.53
CA LEU A 225 -19.84 -21.34 -5.65
C LEU A 225 -19.97 -19.97 -6.28
N PHE A 226 -19.69 -19.88 -7.57
CA PHE A 226 -19.90 -18.70 -8.41
C PHE A 226 -21.10 -18.93 -9.32
N VAL A 227 -22.10 -18.06 -9.26
CA VAL A 227 -23.38 -18.23 -9.93
C VAL A 227 -23.59 -17.17 -11.01
N THR A 228 -23.92 -17.63 -12.21
CA THR A 228 -24.25 -16.78 -13.36
C THR A 228 -25.56 -17.22 -14.01
N GLU A 229 -26.04 -16.40 -14.92
CA GLU A 229 -27.03 -16.87 -15.90
C GLU A 229 -26.52 -18.11 -16.67
N LEU A 230 -27.46 -18.93 -17.11
CA LEU A 230 -27.17 -20.10 -17.93
C LEU A 230 -27.08 -19.69 -19.41
N MET A 231 -26.06 -20.19 -20.09
CA MET A 231 -25.85 -20.02 -21.53
C MET A 231 -25.98 -21.38 -22.23
N GLU A 232 -26.32 -21.38 -23.51
CA GLU A 232 -26.55 -22.63 -24.26
C GLU A 232 -25.25 -23.32 -24.64
N THR A 233 -24.23 -22.55 -25.02
CA THR A 233 -22.93 -23.08 -25.44
C THR A 233 -21.83 -22.01 -25.40
N SER A 234 -20.60 -22.39 -25.73
CA SER A 234 -19.49 -21.45 -25.97
C SER A 234 -19.23 -21.29 -27.46
N LEU A 235 -18.63 -20.17 -27.86
CA LEU A 235 -18.18 -19.96 -29.24
C LEU A 235 -17.16 -21.03 -29.65
N ARG A 236 -16.26 -21.44 -28.73
CA ARG A 236 -15.32 -22.53 -28.97
C ARG A 236 -16.02 -23.82 -29.37
N ALA A 237 -17.12 -24.17 -28.70
CA ALA A 237 -17.87 -25.38 -29.03
C ALA A 237 -18.56 -25.29 -30.40
N LEU A 238 -19.04 -24.11 -30.82
CA LEU A 238 -19.61 -23.93 -32.17
C LEU A 238 -18.56 -23.89 -33.29
N LEU A 239 -17.31 -23.60 -32.96
CA LEU A 239 -16.20 -23.61 -33.92
C LEU A 239 -15.59 -25.01 -34.09
N ASP A 240 -16.20 -26.06 -33.51
CA ASP A 240 -15.80 -27.43 -33.78
C ASP A 240 -15.96 -27.75 -35.28
N PRO A 241 -14.92 -28.23 -35.97
CA PRO A 241 -14.98 -28.57 -37.40
C PRO A 241 -16.05 -29.59 -37.77
N GLN A 242 -16.57 -30.36 -36.80
CA GLN A 242 -17.64 -31.34 -37.02
C GLN A 242 -19.04 -30.72 -37.04
N LEU A 243 -19.17 -29.45 -36.63
CA LEU A 243 -20.43 -28.71 -36.65
C LEU A 243 -20.57 -27.85 -37.91
N GLN A 244 -21.80 -27.39 -38.15
CA GLN A 244 -22.06 -26.45 -39.24
C GLN A 244 -21.34 -25.13 -38.96
N PRO A 245 -20.59 -24.57 -39.94
CA PRO A 245 -19.94 -23.29 -39.79
C PRO A 245 -20.94 -22.17 -39.51
N LEU A 246 -20.51 -21.19 -38.71
CA LEU A 246 -21.26 -19.96 -38.53
C LEU A 246 -21.32 -19.20 -39.85
N SER A 247 -22.50 -18.65 -40.16
CA SER A 247 -22.66 -17.75 -41.30
C SER A 247 -21.91 -16.44 -41.06
N ASP A 248 -21.55 -15.73 -42.13
CA ASP A 248 -20.91 -14.40 -42.04
C ASP A 248 -21.72 -13.40 -41.20
N SER A 249 -23.06 -13.52 -41.26
CA SER A 249 -23.97 -12.72 -40.45
C SER A 249 -23.84 -13.04 -38.95
N GLU A 250 -23.78 -14.33 -38.57
CA GLU A 250 -23.60 -14.73 -37.17
C GLU A 250 -22.23 -14.30 -36.64
N ILE A 251 -21.17 -14.45 -37.45
CA ILE A 251 -19.82 -13.98 -37.10
C ILE A 251 -19.84 -12.47 -36.82
N SER A 252 -20.45 -11.69 -37.72
CA SER A 252 -20.54 -10.23 -37.57
C SER A 252 -21.31 -9.82 -36.31
N ILE A 253 -22.41 -10.52 -36.00
CA ILE A 253 -23.21 -10.26 -34.79
C ILE A 253 -22.41 -10.57 -33.53
N ILE A 254 -21.79 -11.74 -33.45
CA ILE A 254 -21.02 -12.16 -32.27
C ILE A 254 -19.82 -11.23 -32.05
N ALA A 255 -19.11 -10.86 -33.13
CA ALA A 255 -17.99 -9.92 -33.04
C ALA A 255 -18.44 -8.53 -32.52
N SER A 256 -19.59 -8.04 -32.98
CA SER A 256 -20.19 -6.80 -32.50
C SER A 256 -20.54 -6.87 -31.01
N ASP A 257 -21.20 -7.94 -30.58
CA ASP A 257 -21.55 -8.15 -29.17
C ASP A 257 -20.29 -8.15 -28.28
N VAL A 258 -19.22 -8.85 -28.69
CA VAL A 258 -17.93 -8.86 -27.99
C VAL A 258 -17.31 -7.46 -27.93
N ALA A 259 -17.30 -6.71 -29.05
CA ALA A 259 -16.76 -5.36 -29.09
C ALA A 259 -17.51 -4.40 -28.14
N LEU A 260 -18.84 -4.51 -28.08
CA LEU A 260 -19.67 -3.73 -27.16
C LEU A 260 -19.36 -4.06 -25.69
N ALA A 261 -19.18 -5.34 -25.36
CA ALA A 261 -18.77 -5.79 -24.02
C ALA A 261 -17.43 -5.19 -23.60
N LEU A 262 -16.41 -5.25 -24.47
CA LEU A 262 -15.09 -4.69 -24.20
C LEU A 262 -15.12 -3.16 -24.07
N ASN A 263 -15.87 -2.48 -24.94
CA ASN A 263 -16.05 -1.03 -24.85
C ASN A 263 -16.68 -0.62 -23.51
N TYR A 264 -17.63 -1.38 -22.98
CA TYR A 264 -18.18 -1.15 -21.64
C TYR A 264 -17.11 -1.30 -20.55
N LEU A 265 -16.35 -2.40 -20.55
CA LEU A 265 -15.29 -2.64 -19.56
C LEU A 265 -14.22 -1.53 -19.60
N HIS A 266 -13.77 -1.14 -20.79
CA HIS A 266 -12.75 -0.11 -20.99
C HIS A 266 -13.23 1.30 -20.62
N LYS A 267 -14.54 1.57 -20.65
CA LYS A 267 -15.13 2.85 -20.24
C LYS A 267 -15.50 2.91 -18.76
N THR A 268 -15.36 1.82 -18.02
CA THR A 268 -15.65 1.77 -16.60
C THR A 268 -14.79 2.78 -15.83
N LYS A 269 -15.38 3.44 -14.82
CA LYS A 269 -14.74 4.45 -13.97
C LYS A 269 -14.80 3.99 -12.50
N PRO A 270 -13.84 4.39 -11.64
CA PRO A 270 -12.74 5.34 -11.91
C PRO A 270 -11.60 4.76 -12.76
N LEU A 271 -11.42 3.44 -12.74
CA LEU A 271 -10.39 2.74 -13.51
C LEU A 271 -11.02 1.83 -14.57
N PRO A 272 -10.45 1.79 -15.78
CA PRO A 272 -10.91 0.87 -16.83
C PRO A 272 -10.62 -0.58 -16.44
N ILE A 273 -11.53 -1.49 -16.79
CA ILE A 273 -11.36 -2.92 -16.57
C ILE A 273 -10.76 -3.54 -17.84
N ILE A 274 -9.62 -4.21 -17.73
CA ILE A 274 -8.96 -4.90 -18.86
C ILE A 274 -9.18 -6.40 -18.70
N HIS A 275 -9.85 -7.05 -19.67
CA HIS A 275 -10.23 -8.46 -19.58
C HIS A 275 -9.03 -9.43 -19.47
N ARG A 276 -7.99 -9.23 -20.28
CA ARG A 276 -6.72 -10.01 -20.36
C ARG A 276 -6.82 -11.48 -20.81
N ASP A 277 -7.95 -12.14 -20.64
CA ASP A 277 -8.15 -13.53 -21.08
C ASP A 277 -9.32 -13.69 -22.08
N LEU A 278 -9.36 -12.84 -23.12
CA LEU A 278 -10.42 -12.96 -24.12
C LEU A 278 -10.08 -14.08 -25.11
N SER A 279 -10.90 -15.13 -25.12
CA SER A 279 -10.77 -16.28 -26.03
C SER A 279 -12.14 -16.77 -26.49
N SER A 280 -12.19 -17.65 -27.49
CA SER A 280 -13.45 -18.28 -27.93
C SER A 280 -14.11 -19.15 -26.85
N ALA A 281 -13.35 -19.60 -25.84
CA ALA A 281 -13.90 -20.31 -24.68
C ALA A 281 -14.64 -19.38 -23.72
N ASN A 282 -14.25 -18.10 -23.67
CA ASN A 282 -14.81 -17.06 -22.79
C ASN A 282 -15.85 -16.18 -23.49
N VAL A 283 -16.33 -16.62 -24.66
CA VAL A 283 -17.50 -16.04 -25.34
C VAL A 283 -18.62 -17.07 -25.30
N LEU A 284 -19.62 -16.84 -24.45
CA LEU A 284 -20.77 -17.71 -24.29
C LEU A 284 -21.93 -17.23 -25.14
N LEU A 285 -22.73 -18.19 -25.62
CA LEU A 285 -23.75 -17.97 -26.63
C LEU A 285 -25.13 -18.40 -26.14
N TRP A 286 -26.14 -17.65 -26.58
CA TRP A 286 -27.56 -17.95 -26.37
C TRP A 286 -28.37 -17.59 -27.62
N ARG A 287 -29.53 -18.21 -27.81
CA ARG A 287 -30.41 -17.93 -28.93
C ARG A 287 -31.37 -16.78 -28.64
N HIS A 288 -31.29 -15.75 -29.46
CA HIS A 288 -32.33 -14.73 -29.58
C HIS A 288 -33.13 -14.99 -30.86
N GLY A 289 -34.24 -15.72 -30.73
CA GLY A 289 -34.98 -16.24 -31.88
C GLY A 289 -34.12 -17.23 -32.67
N ARG A 290 -33.81 -16.89 -33.94
CA ARG A 290 -32.97 -17.72 -34.82
C ARG A 290 -31.49 -17.31 -34.81
N GLN A 291 -31.12 -16.25 -34.08
CA GLN A 291 -29.77 -15.69 -34.10
C GLN A 291 -28.99 -16.05 -32.85
N TRP A 292 -27.69 -16.31 -33.01
CA TRP A 292 -26.76 -16.38 -31.88
C TRP A 292 -26.43 -14.97 -31.38
N ARG A 293 -26.37 -14.82 -30.05
CA ARG A 293 -25.90 -13.61 -29.37
C ARG A 293 -24.78 -13.95 -28.40
N GLY A 294 -23.78 -13.08 -28.33
CA GLY A 294 -22.57 -13.27 -27.53
C GLY A 294 -22.62 -12.56 -26.19
N LYS A 295 -22.08 -13.22 -25.17
CA LYS A 295 -21.75 -12.64 -23.88
C LYS A 295 -20.33 -13.03 -23.48
N VAL A 296 -19.52 -12.04 -23.10
CA VAL A 296 -18.14 -12.25 -22.64
C VAL A 296 -18.17 -12.65 -21.16
N SER A 297 -17.50 -13.75 -20.81
CA SER A 297 -17.37 -14.30 -19.45
C SER A 297 -15.94 -14.13 -18.91
N ASP A 298 -15.71 -14.46 -17.63
CA ASP A 298 -14.38 -14.46 -17.00
C ASP A 298 -13.63 -13.09 -17.06
N TYR A 299 -14.38 -11.99 -17.10
CA TYR A 299 -13.85 -10.62 -17.00
C TYR A 299 -13.40 -10.21 -15.58
N GLY A 300 -13.47 -11.14 -14.60
CA GLY A 300 -13.11 -10.92 -13.19
C GLY A 300 -11.61 -10.99 -12.90
N THR A 301 -10.84 -11.73 -13.72
CA THR A 301 -9.39 -11.96 -13.55
C THR A 301 -8.52 -10.74 -13.86
N ALA A 302 -9.15 -9.58 -14.06
CA ALA A 302 -8.53 -8.31 -14.39
C ALA A 302 -7.74 -7.75 -13.20
N ASN A 303 -6.44 -8.03 -13.13
CA ASN A 303 -5.55 -7.21 -12.30
C ASN A 303 -5.62 -5.76 -12.82
N TYR A 304 -5.98 -4.81 -11.96
CA TYR A 304 -5.86 -3.39 -12.26
C TYR A 304 -4.44 -3.13 -12.79
N SER A 305 -4.32 -2.47 -13.94
CA SER A 305 -3.03 -1.92 -14.35
C SER A 305 -2.59 -0.98 -13.23
N LYS A 306 -1.38 -1.21 -12.71
CA LYS A 306 -0.69 -0.25 -11.85
C LYS A 306 -0.57 1.09 -12.57
#